data_AF-A0A7K2JGI2-F1
#
_entry.id   AF-A0A7K2JGI2-F1
#
_cell.length_a   1.000
_cell.length_b   1.000
_cell.length_c   1.000
_cell.angle_alpha   90.00
_cell.angle_beta   90.00
_cell.angle_gamma   90.00
#
_symmetry.space_group_name_H-M   'P 1'
#
loop_
_entity.id
_entity.type
_entity.pdbx_description
1 polymer ?
#
loop_
_entity_poly.entity_id
_entity_poly.type
_entity_poly.pdbx_seq_one_letter_code
_entity_poly.pdbx_strand_id
1 'polypeptide(L)'
;MARTRRYEVAASGRWWDAEDNRWLPAGEVHAWEQGMNQTVCGLSLHRSQLSRFPSVGWADVLPESGGAADEVRRVCPRCAAAAGRRGADARPGWRRTNPRP
;
A
#
# COMPACT_ATOMS: atom_id res chain seq x y z
N MET A 1 -9.20 -21.72 2.92
CA MET A 1 -8.19 -21.07 2.07
C MET A 1 -8.03 -19.64 2.54
N ALA A 2 -6.88 -19.26 3.12
CA ALA A 2 -6.65 -17.87 3.49
C ALA A 2 -6.58 -17.04 2.20
N ARG A 3 -7.50 -16.09 2.01
CA ARG A 3 -7.42 -15.14 0.89
C ARG A 3 -6.11 -14.39 1.06
N THR A 4 -5.18 -14.55 0.12
CA THR A 4 -3.97 -13.71 0.06
C THR A 4 -4.45 -12.27 0.04
N ARG A 5 -4.19 -11.51 1.13
CA ARG A 5 -4.57 -10.11 1.20
C ARG A 5 -3.81 -9.38 0.09
N ARG A 6 -4.57 -8.83 -0.87
CA ARG A 6 -4.03 -7.98 -1.93
C ARG A 6 -4.11 -6.55 -1.43
N TYR A 7 -2.96 -5.90 -1.40
CA TYR A 7 -2.86 -4.50 -1.04
C TYR A 7 -2.78 -3.65 -2.31
N GLU A 8 -3.60 -2.62 -2.34
CA GLU A 8 -3.62 -1.57 -3.34
C GLU A 8 -2.98 -0.31 -2.75
N VAL A 9 -3.02 0.78 -3.53
CA VAL A 9 -2.35 2.02 -3.19
C VAL A 9 -3.36 3.09 -2.82
N ALA A 10 -3.06 3.79 -1.73
CA ALA A 10 -3.60 5.09 -1.42
C ALA A 10 -2.46 6.11 -1.45
N ALA A 11 -2.62 7.21 -2.19
CA ALA A 11 -1.54 8.20 -2.38
C ALA A 11 -2.00 9.63 -2.09
N SER A 12 -1.06 10.47 -1.66
CA SER A 12 -1.32 11.90 -1.42
C SER A 12 -1.49 12.72 -2.70
N GLY A 13 -1.07 12.18 -3.85
CA GLY A 13 -1.18 12.84 -5.14
C GLY A 13 -1.46 11.84 -6.26
N ARG A 14 -1.71 12.40 -7.45
CA ARG A 14 -1.86 11.65 -8.69
C ARG A 14 -1.15 12.38 -9.83
N TRP A 15 -0.66 11.64 -10.80
CA TRP A 15 -0.08 12.19 -12.03
C TRP A 15 -0.63 11.43 -13.24
N TRP A 16 -0.64 12.10 -14.39
CA TRP A 16 -1.13 11.51 -15.63
C TRP A 16 0.04 10.88 -16.36
N ASP A 17 -0.02 9.56 -16.54
CA ASP A 17 0.90 8.86 -17.41
C ASP A 17 0.37 8.89 -18.85
N ALA A 18 1.16 9.50 -19.73
CA ALA A 18 0.84 9.63 -21.14
C ALA A 18 1.13 8.34 -21.93
N GLU A 19 2.01 7.47 -21.43
CA GLU A 19 2.38 6.22 -22.10
C GLU A 19 1.26 5.17 -21.95
N ASP A 20 0.77 4.95 -20.72
CA ASP A 20 -0.35 4.04 -20.46
C ASP A 20 -1.73 4.75 -20.48
N ASN A 21 -1.77 6.07 -20.70
CA ASN A 21 -2.98 6.89 -20.75
C ASN A 21 -3.89 6.71 -19.51
N ARG A 22 -3.28 6.75 -18.32
CA ARG A 22 -3.96 6.51 -17.02
C ARG A 22 -3.43 7.38 -15.90
N TRP A 23 -4.23 7.54 -14.84
CA TRP A 23 -3.78 8.20 -13.60
C TRP A 23 -3.00 7.23 -12.72
N LEU A 24 -1.80 7.63 -12.34
CA LEU A 24 -0.92 6.89 -11.44
C LEU A 24 -0.70 7.63 -10.12
N PRO A 25 -0.35 6.91 -9.04
CA PRO A 25 -0.11 7.51 -7.73
C PRO A 25 1.14 8.40 -7.74
N ALA A 26 1.09 9.51 -7.01
CA ALA A 26 2.22 10.41 -6.82
C ALA A 26 2.39 10.77 -5.34
N GLY A 27 3.57 11.29 -4.99
CA GLY A 27 3.86 11.80 -3.66
C GLY A 27 4.09 10.69 -2.63
N GLU A 28 3.38 10.74 -1.50
CA GLU A 28 3.48 9.72 -0.46
C GLU A 28 2.44 8.61 -0.67
N VAL A 29 2.90 7.36 -0.71
CA VAL A 29 2.05 6.19 -0.92
C VAL A 29 1.94 5.32 0.33
N HIS A 30 0.74 4.76 0.50
CA HIS A 30 0.36 3.89 1.60
C HIS A 30 -0.36 2.65 1.07
N ALA A 31 -0.13 1.52 1.73
CA ALA A 31 -0.85 0.30 1.44
C ALA A 31 -2.29 0.44 1.93
N TRP A 32 -3.22 -0.01 1.12
CA TRP A 32 -4.66 0.05 1.39
C TRP A 32 -5.30 -1.29 1.01
N GLU A 33 -6.31 -1.71 1.79
CA GLU A 33 -7.08 -2.93 1.52
C GLU A 33 -8.47 -2.52 0.99
N GLN A 34 -8.88 -3.10 -0.15
CA GLN A 34 -10.19 -2.84 -0.75
C GLN A 34 -11.32 -2.95 0.29
N GLY A 35 -12.21 -1.98 0.29
CA GLY A 35 -13.36 -1.93 1.21
C GLY A 35 -13.06 -1.30 2.58
N MET A 36 -11.80 -1.00 2.89
CA MET A 36 -11.42 -0.23 4.09
C MET A 36 -11.44 1.28 3.80
N ASN A 37 -11.72 2.10 4.81
CA ASN A 37 -11.64 3.56 4.73
C ASN A 37 -10.34 4.11 5.36
N GLN A 38 -9.39 3.22 5.61
CA GLN A 38 -8.11 3.51 6.23
C GLN A 38 -6.98 2.70 5.58
N THR A 39 -5.77 3.23 5.62
CA THR A 39 -4.55 2.53 5.18
C THR A 39 -4.13 1.47 6.18
N VAL A 40 -3.25 0.57 5.77
CA VAL A 40 -2.69 -0.50 6.61
C VAL A 40 -1.94 0.08 7.82
N CYS A 41 -1.34 1.26 7.69
CA CYS A 41 -0.68 1.94 8.81
C CYS A 41 -1.63 2.69 9.75
N GLY A 42 -2.94 2.72 9.45
CA GLY A 42 -3.99 3.29 10.30
C GLY A 42 -4.42 4.72 9.95
N LEU A 43 -3.97 5.28 8.82
CA LEU A 43 -4.42 6.62 8.40
C LEU A 43 -5.81 6.56 7.77
N SER A 44 -6.69 7.46 8.17
CA SER A 44 -8.02 7.60 7.53
C SER A 44 -7.86 8.24 6.16
N LEU A 45 -8.40 7.62 5.10
CA LEU A 45 -8.22 8.11 3.73
C LEU A 45 -8.74 9.54 3.56
N HIS A 46 -9.93 9.83 4.09
CA HIS A 46 -10.54 11.16 3.99
C HIS A 46 -9.76 12.22 4.79
N ARG A 47 -9.41 11.94 6.05
CA ARG A 47 -8.71 12.93 6.90
C ARG A 47 -7.29 13.21 6.43
N SER A 48 -6.64 12.21 5.84
CA SER A 48 -5.29 12.33 5.27
C SER A 48 -5.30 12.73 3.79
N GLN A 49 -6.49 13.03 3.22
CA GLN A 49 -6.67 13.42 1.82
C GLN A 49 -5.99 12.49 0.80
N LEU A 50 -6.04 11.18 1.07
CA LEU A 50 -5.43 10.17 0.22
C LEU A 50 -6.42 9.74 -0.87
N SER A 51 -5.97 9.79 -2.12
CA SER A 51 -6.67 9.24 -3.28
C SER A 51 -6.48 7.73 -3.37
N ARG A 52 -7.52 7.01 -3.77
CA ARG A 52 -7.52 5.55 -3.90
C ARG A 52 -7.13 5.15 -5.33
N PHE A 53 -6.25 4.16 -5.46
CA PHE A 53 -5.82 3.61 -6.74
C PHE A 53 -6.03 2.09 -6.74
N PRO A 54 -7.26 1.62 -6.98
CA PRO A 54 -7.56 0.19 -6.93
C PRO A 54 -6.93 -0.61 -8.09
N SER A 55 -6.59 0.06 -9.19
CA SER A 55 -5.92 -0.57 -10.32
C SER A 55 -4.40 -0.72 -10.14
N VAL A 56 -3.82 -0.16 -9.07
CA VAL A 56 -2.37 -0.15 -8.84
C VAL A 56 -2.04 -1.03 -7.64
N GLY A 57 -1.26 -2.09 -7.90
CA GLY A 57 -0.82 -2.98 -6.85
C GLY A 57 0.25 -2.34 -5.99
N TRP A 58 0.32 -2.71 -4.70
CA TRP A 58 1.38 -2.23 -3.81
C TRP A 58 2.80 -2.51 -4.31
N ALA A 59 2.99 -3.60 -5.06
CA ALA A 59 4.29 -3.94 -5.63
C ALA A 59 4.72 -2.95 -6.73
N ASP A 60 3.79 -2.31 -7.42
CA ASP A 60 4.07 -1.45 -8.57
C ASP A 60 4.59 -0.06 -8.13
N VAL A 61 4.37 0.33 -6.87
CA VAL A 61 4.86 1.60 -6.29
C VAL A 61 6.14 1.45 -5.49
N LEU A 62 6.74 0.26 -5.48
CA LEU A 62 8.04 0.05 -4.87
C LEU A 62 9.13 0.61 -5.80
N PRO A 63 10.22 1.19 -5.26
CA PRO A 63 11.28 1.84 -6.05
C PRO A 63 11.93 0.92 -7.10
N GLU A 64 11.83 -0.39 -6.89
CA GLU A 64 12.42 -1.43 -7.72
C GLU A 64 11.59 -1.83 -8.95
N SER A 65 10.34 -1.36 -9.06
CA SER A 65 9.41 -1.79 -10.12
C SER A 65 9.41 -0.89 -11.37
N GLY A 66 9.76 0.41 -11.22
CA GLY A 66 9.60 1.40 -12.30
C GLY A 66 8.14 1.68 -12.69
N GLY A 67 7.87 2.72 -13.46
CA GLY A 67 6.53 3.10 -13.94
C GLY A 67 5.70 3.80 -12.87
N ALA A 68 4.84 3.05 -12.17
CA ALA A 68 3.99 3.64 -11.12
C ALA A 68 4.77 4.18 -9.91
N ALA A 69 6.07 3.89 -9.83
CA ALA A 69 6.98 4.43 -8.83
C ALA A 69 7.62 5.78 -9.23
N ASP A 70 7.53 6.23 -10.49
CA ASP A 70 8.30 7.37 -11.00
C ASP A 70 8.02 8.69 -10.27
N GLU A 71 6.74 8.98 -9.99
CA GLU A 71 6.35 10.18 -9.21
C GLU A 71 6.11 9.87 -7.73
N VAL A 72 6.47 8.67 -7.27
CA VAL A 72 6.38 8.29 -5.86
C VAL A 72 7.60 8.82 -5.12
N ARG A 73 7.39 9.90 -4.36
CA ARG A 73 8.44 10.55 -3.55
C ARG A 73 8.74 9.79 -2.26
N ARG A 74 7.73 9.11 -1.69
CA ARG A 74 7.88 8.42 -0.41
C ARG A 74 6.95 7.23 -0.29
N VAL A 75 7.51 6.06 0.01
CA VAL A 75 6.75 4.88 0.43
C VAL A 75 6.69 4.88 1.96
N CYS A 76 5.49 4.80 2.54
CA CYS A 76 5.35 4.75 3.99
C CYS A 76 6.03 3.49 4.56
N PRO A 77 7.02 3.61 5.47
CA PRO A 77 7.81 2.46 5.93
C PRO A 77 6.98 1.45 6.73
N ARG A 78 5.93 1.92 7.44
CA ARG A 78 4.98 1.03 8.14
C ARG A 78 4.17 0.18 7.16
N CYS A 79 3.72 0.80 6.07
CA CYS A 79 3.02 0.11 5.00
C CYS A 79 3.95 -0.83 4.24
N ALA A 80 5.19 -0.41 3.93
CA ALA A 80 6.17 -1.27 3.28
C ALA A 80 6.48 -2.52 4.12
N ALA A 81 6.62 -2.36 5.44
CA ALA A 81 6.87 -3.48 6.34
C ALA A 81 5.66 -4.40 6.57
N ALA A 82 4.43 -3.90 6.36
CA ALA A 82 3.20 -4.67 6.54
C ALA A 82 2.69 -5.32 5.25
N ALA A 83 2.95 -4.68 4.10
CA ALA A 83 2.45 -5.05 2.78
C ALA A 83 3.56 -5.50 1.82
N GLY A 84 4.81 -5.62 2.28
CA GLY A 84 5.99 -6.05 1.50
C GLY A 84 5.81 -7.38 0.75
N ARG A 85 6.77 -7.73 -0.12
CA ARG A 85 6.70 -8.75 -1.20
C ARG A 85 5.66 -9.86 -0.90
N ARG A 86 4.43 -9.65 -1.39
CA ARG A 86 3.21 -10.44 -1.14
C ARG A 86 2.82 -10.52 0.33
N GLY A 87 1.70 -9.86 0.66
CA GLY A 87 1.07 -9.71 1.98
C GLY A 87 0.60 -10.96 2.72
N ALA A 88 1.38 -12.04 2.72
CA ALA A 88 1.23 -13.21 3.58
C ALA A 88 2.58 -13.70 4.16
N ASP A 89 3.70 -13.46 3.47
CA ASP A 89 4.97 -14.14 3.77
C ASP A 89 6.00 -13.25 4.50
N ALA A 90 5.71 -11.96 4.72
CA ALA A 90 6.70 -10.98 5.15
C ALA A 90 6.82 -10.72 6.67
N ARG A 91 6.05 -11.40 7.55
CA ARG A 91 6.34 -11.39 9.01
C ARG A 91 5.63 -12.51 9.78
N PRO A 92 6.32 -13.25 10.67
CA PRO A 92 5.62 -13.98 11.73
C PRO A 92 4.95 -12.94 12.64
N GLY A 93 3.61 -13.02 12.74
CA GLY A 93 2.85 -12.17 13.63
C GLY A 93 3.41 -12.26 15.05
N TRP A 94 3.56 -11.11 15.72
CA TRP A 94 3.99 -11.09 17.11
C TRP A 94 3.02 -11.92 17.95
N ARG A 95 3.46 -13.10 18.38
CA ARG A 95 2.67 -14.04 19.16
C ARG A 95 3.02 -13.84 20.62
N ARG A 96 2.12 -13.20 21.37
CA ARG A 96 2.18 -13.21 22.84
C ARG A 96 1.74 -14.59 23.31
N THR A 97 2.69 -15.50 23.48
CA THR A 97 2.46 -16.74 24.21
C THR A 97 2.47 -16.37 25.69
N ASN A 98 1.29 -16.23 26.29
CA ASN A 98 1.12 -16.11 27.73
C ASN A 98 0.57 -17.46 28.23
N PRO A 99 1.41 -18.51 28.38
CA PRO A 99 0.97 -19.69 29.11
C PRO A 99 0.95 -19.28 30.58
N ARG A 100 -0.24 -19.04 31.14
CA ARG A 100 -0.39 -19.06 32.60
C ARG A 100 -0.93 -20.44 33.01
N PRO A 101 -0.31 -21.10 34.00
CA PRO A 101 -0.89 -22.23 34.72
C PRO A 101 -2.21 -21.86 35.40
#